data_AF-Q4T3W1-F1
#
_entry.id   AF-Q4T3W1-F1
#
_cell.length_a   1.000
_cell.length_b   1.000
_cell.length_c   1.000
_cell.angle_alpha   90.00
_cell.angle_beta   90.00
_cell.angle_gamma   90.00
#
_symmetry.space_group_name_H-M   'P 1'
#
loop_
_entity.id
_entity.type
_entity.pdbx_description
1 polymer ?
#
loop_
_entity_poly.entity_id
_entity_poly.type
_entity_poly.pdbx_seq_one_letter_code
_entity_poly.pdbx_strand_id
1 'polypeptide(L)'
;VKRETLKLISGWVSRSNDPQMVGENFVPPLLDAVLIDYQRNVPAAREPEVLSTMATIVNKLGGHITSEIPQIFDAVFECTLNMINKVS
;
A
#
# COMPACT_ATOMS: atom_id res chain seq x y z
N VAL A 1 6.08 10.05 11.79
CA VAL A 1 5.03 9.18 12.38
C VAL A 1 4.46 8.22 11.34
N LYS A 2 4.03 8.70 10.16
CA LYS A 2 3.48 7.85 9.06
C LYS A 2 4.29 6.58 8.77
N ARG A 3 5.62 6.69 8.61
CA ARG A 3 6.53 5.54 8.41
C ARG A 3 6.38 4.40 9.42
N GLU A 4 6.45 4.70 10.71
CA GLU A 4 6.43 3.68 11.76
C GLU A 4 5.04 3.06 11.92
N THR A 5 3.98 3.85 11.67
CA THR A 5 2.61 3.34 11.58
C THR A 5 2.48 2.29 10.47
N LEU A 6 3.01 2.58 9.27
CA LEU A 6 2.99 1.64 8.15
C LEU A 6 3.77 0.35 8.45
N LYS A 7 4.95 0.47 9.07
CA LYS A 7 5.75 -0.69 9.50
C LYS A 7 5.01 -1.56 10.52
N LEU A 8 4.33 -0.94 11.48
CA LEU A 8 3.53 -1.67 12.47
C LEU A 8 2.39 -2.44 11.79
N ILE A 9 1.65 -1.78 10.89
CA ILE A 9 0.54 -2.40 10.16
C ILE A 9 1.04 -3.53 9.25
N SER A 10 2.08 -3.31 8.47
CA SER A 10 2.72 -4.35 7.64
C SER A 10 3.19 -5.54 8.49
N GLY A 11 3.83 -5.26 9.63
CA GLY A 11 4.28 -6.28 10.57
C GLY A 11 3.11 -7.11 11.13
N TRP A 12 2.00 -6.46 11.48
CA TRP A 12 0.79 -7.13 11.96
C TRP A 12 0.13 -7.96 10.86
N VAL A 13 -0.09 -7.40 9.67
CA VAL A 13 -0.69 -8.12 8.53
C VAL A 13 0.14 -9.35 8.19
N SER A 14 1.47 -9.26 8.11
CA SER A 14 2.32 -10.40 7.76
C SER A 14 2.14 -11.61 8.70
N ARG A 15 1.78 -11.35 9.96
CA ARG A 15 1.58 -12.35 11.02
C ARG A 15 0.12 -12.73 11.27
N SER A 16 -0.82 -12.16 10.54
CA SER A 16 -2.25 -12.51 10.66
C SER A 16 -2.53 -13.93 10.17
N ASN A 17 -3.61 -14.54 10.64
CA ASN A 17 -3.97 -15.92 10.28
C ASN A 17 -5.34 -16.04 9.59
N ASP A 18 -6.03 -14.93 9.40
CA ASP A 18 -7.32 -14.87 8.72
C ASP A 18 -7.26 -13.85 7.59
N PRO A 19 -6.86 -14.29 6.37
CA PRO A 19 -6.70 -13.39 5.24
C PRO A 19 -8.00 -12.71 4.79
N GLN A 20 -9.13 -13.42 4.91
CA GLN A 20 -10.43 -12.89 4.52
C GLN A 20 -10.85 -11.76 5.45
N MET A 21 -10.79 -11.99 6.77
CA MET A 21 -11.14 -10.97 7.75
C MET A 21 -10.25 -9.72 7.62
N VAL A 22 -8.94 -9.89 7.39
CA VAL A 22 -8.03 -8.77 7.17
C VAL A 22 -8.36 -8.03 5.87
N GLY A 23 -8.58 -8.76 4.78
CA GLY A 23 -8.94 -8.20 3.49
C GLY A 23 -10.23 -7.38 3.53
N GLU A 24 -11.27 -7.88 4.19
CA GLU A 24 -12.59 -7.23 4.23
C GLU A 24 -12.65 -6.05 5.21
N ASN A 25 -11.96 -6.13 6.35
CA ASN A 25 -12.15 -5.16 7.45
C ASN A 25 -11.02 -4.16 7.62
N PHE A 26 -9.80 -4.48 7.19
CA PHE A 26 -8.61 -3.66 7.46
C PHE A 26 -7.98 -3.05 6.21
N VAL A 27 -8.07 -3.72 5.07
CA VAL A 27 -7.47 -3.23 3.83
C VAL A 27 -8.18 -1.98 3.30
N PRO A 28 -9.52 -1.95 3.10
CA PRO A 28 -10.21 -0.77 2.57
C PRO A 28 -9.91 0.52 3.35
N PRO A 29 -10.08 0.59 4.69
CA PRO A 29 -9.81 1.83 5.42
C PRO A 29 -8.33 2.22 5.43
N LEU A 30 -7.42 1.25 5.32
CA LEU A 30 -5.99 1.54 5.15
C LEU A 30 -5.73 2.19 3.80
N LEU A 31 -6.31 1.65 2.72
CA LEU A 31 -6.12 2.19 1.37
C LEU A 31 -6.63 3.63 1.27
N ASP A 32 -7.83 3.90 1.80
CA ASP A 32 -8.41 5.25 1.82
C ASP A 32 -7.51 6.26 2.54
N ALA A 33 -6.86 5.84 3.63
CA ALA A 33 -6.00 6.69 4.43
C ALA A 33 -4.63 6.98 3.78
N VAL A 34 -4.14 6.10 2.89
CA VAL A 34 -2.74 6.16 2.41
C VAL A 34 -2.59 6.44 0.93
N LEU A 35 -3.49 5.94 0.09
CA LEU A 35 -3.28 5.91 -1.37
C LEU A 35 -3.40 7.31 -1.99
N ILE A 36 -4.45 8.05 -1.66
CA ILE A 36 -4.66 9.41 -2.20
C ILE A 36 -3.54 10.35 -1.76
N ASP A 37 -3.11 10.23 -0.50
CA ASP A 37 -1.99 10.99 0.05
C ASP A 37 -0.69 10.66 -0.69
N TYR A 38 -0.41 9.38 -0.97
CA TYR A 38 0.77 8.99 -1.74
C TYR A 38 0.72 9.57 -3.16
N GLN A 39 -0.41 9.40 -3.86
CA GLN A 39 -0.57 9.84 -5.25
C GLN A 39 -0.39 11.36 -5.40
N ARG A 40 -1.04 12.15 -4.53
CA ARG A 40 -1.10 13.62 -4.65
C ARG A 40 0.13 14.36 -4.11
N ASN A 41 0.91 13.71 -3.24
CA ASN A 41 2.12 14.33 -2.71
C ASN A 41 3.19 14.53 -3.79
N VAL A 42 4.01 15.57 -3.60
CA VAL A 42 5.21 15.80 -4.41
C VAL A 42 6.18 14.63 -4.25
N PRO A 43 7.01 14.30 -5.27
CA PRO A 43 7.89 13.13 -5.23
C PRO A 43 8.73 12.97 -3.96
N ALA A 44 9.32 14.06 -3.46
CA ALA A 44 10.17 14.04 -2.28
C ALA A 44 9.40 13.78 -0.95
N ALA A 45 8.07 13.93 -0.95
CA ALA A 45 7.21 13.72 0.21
C ALA A 45 6.48 12.36 0.18
N ARG A 46 6.66 11.56 -0.88
CA ARG A 46 6.06 10.23 -0.99
C ARG A 46 6.85 9.23 -0.14
N GLU A 47 6.18 8.66 0.86
CA GLU A 47 6.80 7.69 1.77
C GLU A 47 6.94 6.31 1.09
N PRO A 48 8.16 5.79 0.88
CA PRO A 48 8.36 4.52 0.19
C PRO A 48 7.78 3.33 0.94
N GLU A 49 7.64 3.40 2.26
CA GLU A 49 6.97 2.38 3.07
C GLU A 49 5.52 2.12 2.65
N VAL A 50 4.84 3.03 1.94
CA VAL A 50 3.52 2.75 1.35
C VAL A 50 3.63 1.60 0.36
N LEU A 51 4.62 1.64 -0.55
CA LEU A 51 4.84 0.60 -1.55
C LEU A 51 5.20 -0.74 -0.88
N SER A 52 6.11 -0.72 0.10
CA SER A 52 6.48 -1.92 0.85
C SER A 52 5.28 -2.52 1.60
N THR A 53 4.42 -1.68 2.17
CA THR A 53 3.21 -2.12 2.86
C THR A 53 2.23 -2.77 1.89
N MET A 54 1.98 -2.17 0.73
CA MET A 54 1.11 -2.76 -0.30
C MET A 54 1.65 -4.13 -0.76
N ALA A 55 2.97 -4.25 -0.96
CA ALA A 55 3.60 -5.52 -1.31
C ALA A 55 3.40 -6.58 -0.21
N THR A 56 3.56 -6.22 1.07
CA THR A 56 3.28 -7.14 2.19
C THR A 56 1.83 -7.62 2.17
N ILE A 57 0.88 -6.72 1.99
CA ILE A 57 -0.55 -7.04 1.97
C ILE A 57 -0.87 -7.98 0.81
N VAL A 58 -0.41 -7.66 -0.42
CA VAL A 58 -0.62 -8.50 -1.60
C VAL A 58 -0.03 -9.90 -1.42
N ASN A 59 1.22 -9.99 -0.93
CA ASN A 59 1.86 -11.28 -0.69
C ASN A 59 1.17 -12.12 0.39
N LYS A 60 0.59 -11.46 1.41
CA LYS A 60 -0.04 -12.13 2.54
C LYS A 60 -1.49 -12.56 2.25
N LEU A 61 -2.25 -11.70 1.58
CA LEU A 61 -3.70 -11.88 1.40
C LEU A 61 -4.05 -12.44 0.03
N GLY A 62 -3.18 -12.31 -0.97
CA GLY A 62 -3.35 -12.91 -2.29
C GLY A 62 -4.72 -12.61 -2.91
N GLY A 63 -5.45 -13.68 -3.27
CA GLY A 63 -6.76 -13.59 -3.91
C GLY A 63 -7.83 -12.84 -3.12
N HIS A 64 -7.67 -12.70 -1.80
CA HIS A 64 -8.64 -12.02 -0.95
C HIS A 64 -8.70 -10.50 -1.15
N ILE A 65 -7.74 -9.91 -1.86
CA ILE A 65 -7.73 -8.47 -2.17
C ILE A 65 -7.64 -8.18 -3.66
N THR A 66 -7.93 -9.14 -4.54
CA THR A 66 -7.82 -8.93 -5.99
C THR A 66 -8.72 -7.79 -6.47
N SER A 67 -9.87 -7.54 -5.82
CA SER A 67 -10.76 -6.40 -6.09
C SER A 67 -10.09 -5.05 -5.86
N GLU A 68 -9.11 -4.97 -4.95
CA GLU A 68 -8.45 -3.73 -4.53
C GLU A 68 -7.25 -3.37 -5.42
N ILE A 69 -6.75 -4.33 -6.22
CA ILE A 69 -5.55 -4.16 -7.03
C ILE A 69 -5.67 -2.97 -8.02
N PRO A 70 -6.80 -2.76 -8.73
CA PRO A 70 -6.94 -1.60 -9.59
C PRO A 70 -6.74 -0.28 -8.84
N GLN A 71 -7.38 -0.11 -7.68
CA GLN A 71 -7.25 1.11 -6.86
C GLN A 71 -5.81 1.33 -6.37
N ILE A 72 -5.11 0.27 -5.97
CA ILE A 72 -3.70 0.36 -5.57
C ILE A 72 -2.86 0.84 -6.76
N PHE A 73 -3.03 0.24 -7.93
CA PHE A 73 -2.27 0.59 -9.13
C PHE A 73 -2.54 2.02 -9.60
N ASP A 74 -3.80 2.44 -9.64
CA ASP A 74 -4.20 3.80 -10.03
C ASP A 74 -3.51 4.87 -9.15
N ALA A 75 -3.36 4.58 -7.86
CA ALA A 75 -2.73 5.49 -6.91
C ALA A 75 -1.20 5.51 -7.01
N VAL A 76 -0.55 4.36 -7.16
CA VAL A 76 0.91 4.25 -6.94
C VAL A 76 1.73 3.99 -8.21
N PHE A 77 1.16 3.40 -9.26
CA PHE A 77 1.97 2.88 -10.36
C PHE A 77 2.62 3.98 -11.20
N GLU A 78 1.82 4.79 -11.90
CA GLU A 78 2.33 5.82 -12.82
C GLU A 78 3.19 6.86 -12.09
N CYS A 79 2.71 7.30 -10.91
CA CYS A 79 3.36 8.36 -10.17
C CYS A 79 4.73 7.91 -9.61
N THR A 80 4.89 6.64 -9.24
CA THR A 80 6.16 6.05 -8.82
C THR A 80 7.07 5.77 -10.02
N LEU A 81 6.51 5.25 -11.12
CA LEU A 81 7.26 4.97 -12.34
C LEU A 81 7.94 6.24 -12.88
N ASN A 82 7.22 7.35 -12.87
CA ASN A 82 7.73 8.67 -13.24
C ASN A 82 8.85 9.20 -12.31
N MET A 83 8.96 8.69 -11.08
CA MET A 83 10.06 9.04 -10.18
C MET A 83 11.33 8.26 -10.52
N ILE A 84 11.19 6.96 -10.81
CA ILE A 84 12.34 6.07 -11.05
C ILE A 84 12.86 6.18 -12.49
N ASN A 85 12.00 6.48 -13.47
CA ASN A 85 12.39 6.61 -14.88
C ASN A 85 13.12 7.93 -15.21
N LYS A 86 13.30 8.84 -14.25
CA LYS A 86 14.05 10.09 -14.45
C LYS A 86 15.55 9.98 -14.16
N VAL A 87 16.02 8.77 -13.82
CA VAL A 87 17.45 8.49 -13.53
C VAL A 87 18.18 7.92 -14.76
N SER A 88 17.56 7.96 -15.95
CA SER A 88 18.15 7.56 -17.23
C SER A 88 18.38 8.74 -18.15
#